data_AF-A0A319DS78-F1
#
_entry.id   AF-A0A319DS78-F1
#
_cell.length_a   1.000
_cell.length_b   1.000
_cell.length_c   1.000
_cell.angle_alpha   90.00
_cell.angle_beta   90.00
_cell.angle_gamma   90.00
#
_symmetry.space_group_name_H-M   'P 1'
#
loop_
_entity.id
_entity.type
_entity.pdbx_description
1 polymer ?
#
loop_
_entity_poly.entity_id
_entity_poly.type
_entity_poly.pdbx_seq_one_letter_code
_entity_poly.pdbx_strand_id
1 'polypeptide(L)'
;MVTQLPSPAGKKQLTLAFIGCGNMGSSILSGLLSATRTQEGKITHFIVSTKTSASAERLRKEYAADLFRVDIAHDANLLAIRQADIVLLACKPFLAKGILSAHGIADAMAGKLVISIMAGMTPGDILGCLGDGDGDTEDREGKKVRIVRAMPNVAARLGKSMTVVEVPEADGDGNGGIGEEEVEVVEWVFGVIGKVKFLTPELFDVGTMLVGASIGVMTVPVEGVLDGCVVEGLRRGEALEMMAQTLEGMAALLREGVHPAVLRESISSPRGCTIQGVMTVERAGVRAKFADAMIDGTRHLRGAKR
;
A
#
# COMPACT_ATOMS: atom_id res chain seq x y z
N MET A 1 -13.83 -13.09 -32.72
CA MET A 1 -15.13 -12.76 -32.10
C MET A 1 -15.08 -13.30 -30.69
N VAL A 2 -14.89 -12.41 -29.71
CA VAL A 2 -14.79 -12.77 -28.29
C VAL A 2 -16.21 -12.76 -27.73
N THR A 3 -16.68 -13.92 -27.29
CA THR A 3 -17.98 -14.09 -26.65
C THR A 3 -17.90 -13.55 -25.23
N GLN A 4 -18.49 -12.37 -24.99
CA GLN A 4 -18.74 -11.87 -23.64
C GLN A 4 -19.74 -12.80 -22.95
N LEU A 5 -19.35 -13.34 -21.80
CA LEU A 5 -20.28 -14.01 -20.89
C LEU A 5 -21.22 -12.94 -20.29
N PRO A 6 -22.54 -13.19 -20.23
CA PRO A 6 -23.48 -12.23 -19.64
C PRO A 6 -23.27 -12.14 -18.13
N SER A 7 -23.05 -10.91 -17.64
CA SER A 7 -22.95 -10.61 -16.20
C SER A 7 -24.34 -10.71 -15.55
N PRO A 8 -24.49 -11.33 -14.36
CA PRO A 8 -25.75 -11.31 -13.66
C PRO A 8 -26.03 -9.90 -13.11
N ALA A 9 -27.25 -9.41 -13.36
CA ALA A 9 -27.91 -8.24 -12.75
C ALA A 9 -27.01 -7.09 -12.20
N GLY A 10 -26.70 -6.11 -13.06
CA GLY A 10 -26.82 -4.68 -12.71
C GLY A 10 -25.68 -3.97 -11.95
N LYS A 11 -24.58 -4.61 -11.57
CA LYS A 11 -23.41 -3.90 -10.99
C LYS A 11 -22.36 -3.60 -12.06
N LYS A 12 -22.03 -2.31 -12.25
CA LYS A 12 -20.95 -1.86 -13.15
C LYS A 12 -19.62 -2.47 -12.68
N GLN A 13 -19.00 -3.28 -13.53
CA GLN A 13 -17.64 -3.78 -13.28
C GLN A 13 -16.65 -2.67 -13.60
N LEU A 14 -15.78 -2.37 -12.64
CA LEU A 14 -14.81 -1.28 -12.74
C LEU A 14 -13.46 -1.78 -13.28
N THR A 15 -12.74 -0.90 -13.97
CA THR A 15 -11.37 -1.13 -14.43
C THR A 15 -10.38 -0.31 -13.59
N LEU A 16 -9.30 -0.93 -13.12
CA LEU A 16 -8.24 -0.28 -12.34
C LEU A 16 -6.93 -0.18 -13.13
N ALA A 17 -6.45 1.05 -13.36
CA ALA A 17 -5.16 1.30 -13.97
C ALA A 17 -4.03 1.43 -12.93
N PHE A 18 -2.91 0.77 -13.16
CA PHE A 18 -1.66 0.90 -12.41
C PHE A 18 -0.68 1.76 -13.19
N ILE A 19 -0.38 2.95 -12.67
CA ILE A 19 0.65 3.83 -13.22
C ILE A 19 1.94 3.57 -12.45
N GLY A 20 2.76 2.68 -13.01
CA GLY A 20 3.87 2.04 -12.32
C GLY A 20 3.46 0.71 -11.68
N CYS A 21 4.32 -0.29 -11.81
CA CYS A 21 4.13 -1.61 -11.21
C CYS A 21 5.51 -2.17 -10.81
N GLY A 22 6.16 -1.47 -9.87
CA GLY A 22 7.33 -1.98 -9.14
C GLY A 22 6.91 -2.87 -7.97
N ASN A 23 7.78 -3.09 -7.00
CA ASN A 23 7.53 -4.02 -5.89
C ASN A 23 6.16 -3.84 -5.21
N MET A 24 5.75 -2.61 -4.90
CA MET A 24 4.46 -2.36 -4.25
C MET A 24 3.29 -2.53 -5.21
N GLY A 25 3.37 -1.98 -6.43
CA GLY A 25 2.34 -2.16 -7.46
C GLY A 25 2.10 -3.65 -7.79
N SER A 26 3.17 -4.42 -7.99
CA SER A 26 3.09 -5.87 -8.20
C SER A 26 2.50 -6.59 -6.98
N SER A 27 2.85 -6.18 -5.76
CA SER A 27 2.29 -6.81 -4.56
C SER A 27 0.77 -6.60 -4.43
N ILE A 28 0.29 -5.40 -4.75
CA ILE A 28 -1.15 -5.08 -4.79
C ILE A 28 -1.83 -5.86 -5.91
N LEU A 29 -1.27 -5.82 -7.13
CA LEU A 29 -1.83 -6.52 -8.28
C LEU A 29 -1.93 -8.03 -8.03
N SER A 30 -0.86 -8.67 -7.52
CA SER A 30 -0.89 -10.10 -7.17
C SER A 30 -1.97 -10.42 -6.14
N GLY A 31 -2.13 -9.58 -5.11
CA GLY A 31 -3.18 -9.75 -4.11
C GLY A 31 -4.58 -9.64 -4.70
N LEU A 32 -4.82 -8.58 -5.50
CA LEU A 32 -6.11 -8.35 -6.16
C LEU A 32 -6.46 -9.45 -7.15
N LEU A 33 -5.51 -9.91 -7.95
CA LEU A 33 -5.71 -11.03 -8.86
C LEU A 33 -6.05 -12.30 -8.10
N SER A 34 -5.36 -12.60 -7.00
CA SER A 34 -5.70 -13.78 -6.19
C SER A 34 -7.09 -13.67 -5.59
N ALA A 35 -7.47 -12.51 -5.04
CA ALA A 35 -8.77 -12.32 -4.41
C ALA A 35 -9.94 -12.38 -5.40
N THR A 36 -9.76 -11.82 -6.60
CA THR A 36 -10.79 -11.80 -7.65
C THR A 36 -10.92 -13.13 -8.42
N ARG A 37 -10.08 -14.13 -8.15
CA ARG A 37 -10.27 -15.49 -8.71
C ARG A 37 -11.41 -16.24 -8.03
N THR A 38 -11.68 -15.93 -6.76
CA THR A 38 -12.58 -16.70 -5.90
C THR A 38 -13.85 -15.92 -5.53
N GLN A 39 -13.93 -14.63 -5.87
CA GLN A 39 -15.04 -13.75 -5.52
C GLN A 39 -15.44 -12.91 -6.74
N GLU A 40 -16.75 -12.68 -6.93
CA GLU A 40 -17.23 -11.62 -7.82
C GLU A 40 -16.76 -10.27 -7.24
N GLY A 41 -15.79 -9.66 -7.91
CA GLY A 41 -15.17 -8.41 -7.47
C GLY A 41 -15.83 -7.18 -8.06
N LYS A 42 -15.80 -6.05 -7.32
CA LYS A 42 -16.16 -4.73 -7.87
C LYS A 42 -15.26 -4.35 -9.06
N ILE A 43 -14.00 -4.77 -9.02
CA ILE A 43 -13.00 -4.57 -10.07
C ILE A 43 -12.64 -5.94 -10.65
N THR A 44 -12.82 -6.10 -11.95
CA THR A 44 -12.58 -7.38 -12.65
C THR A 44 -11.51 -7.28 -13.73
N HIS A 45 -11.18 -6.06 -14.17
CA HIS A 45 -10.16 -5.81 -15.19
C HIS A 45 -9.09 -4.85 -14.68
N PHE A 46 -7.84 -5.11 -15.06
CA PHE A 46 -6.68 -4.34 -14.63
C PHE A 46 -5.85 -3.91 -15.83
N ILE A 47 -5.35 -2.68 -15.81
CA ILE A 47 -4.44 -2.18 -16.85
C ILE A 47 -3.15 -1.73 -16.18
N VAL A 48 -2.01 -2.17 -16.66
CA VAL A 48 -0.70 -1.85 -16.08
C VAL A 48 0.13 -1.11 -17.12
N SER A 49 0.54 0.10 -16.79
CA SER A 49 1.54 0.84 -17.55
C SER A 49 2.86 0.91 -16.76
N THR A 50 3.92 0.41 -17.37
CA THR A 50 5.28 0.50 -16.82
C THR A 50 6.15 1.49 -17.61
N LYS A 51 7.28 1.89 -17.04
CA LYS A 51 8.22 2.79 -17.73
C LYS A 51 8.97 2.11 -18.88
N THR A 52 9.31 0.83 -18.74
CA THR A 52 10.24 0.15 -19.66
C THR A 52 9.65 -1.13 -20.21
N SER A 53 9.98 -1.46 -21.46
CA SER A 53 9.57 -2.71 -22.12
C SER A 53 10.01 -3.95 -21.33
N ALA A 54 11.23 -3.94 -20.78
CA ALA A 54 11.74 -5.02 -19.94
C ALA A 54 10.89 -5.26 -18.68
N SER A 55 10.34 -4.20 -18.07
CA SER A 55 9.44 -4.34 -16.93
C SER A 55 8.09 -4.91 -17.34
N ALA A 56 7.51 -4.43 -18.44
CA ALA A 56 6.27 -4.98 -18.98
C ALA A 56 6.42 -6.47 -19.31
N GLU A 57 7.52 -6.86 -19.96
CA GLU A 57 7.79 -8.26 -20.31
C GLU A 57 7.94 -9.16 -19.09
N ARG A 58 8.64 -8.69 -18.05
CA ARG A 58 8.73 -9.42 -16.77
C ARG A 58 7.35 -9.66 -16.17
N LEU A 59 6.51 -8.61 -16.10
CA LEU A 59 5.17 -8.73 -15.51
C LEU A 59 4.24 -9.61 -16.37
N ARG A 60 4.35 -9.57 -17.71
CA ARG A 60 3.60 -10.50 -18.58
C ARG A 60 3.94 -11.95 -18.32
N LYS A 61 5.23 -12.26 -18.08
CA LYS A 61 5.65 -13.61 -17.68
C LYS A 61 5.13 -13.98 -16.30
N GLU A 62 5.23 -13.07 -15.33
CA GLU A 62 4.76 -13.28 -13.96
C GLU A 62 3.24 -13.52 -13.88
N TYR A 63 2.46 -12.77 -14.66
CA TYR A 63 0.98 -12.83 -14.67
C TYR A 63 0.41 -13.53 -15.91
N ALA A 64 1.16 -14.45 -16.53
CA ALA A 64 0.76 -15.12 -17.77
C ALA A 64 -0.62 -15.80 -17.67
N ALA A 65 -0.95 -16.35 -16.50
CA ALA A 65 -2.24 -17.00 -16.23
C ALA A 65 -3.42 -16.02 -16.10
N ASP A 66 -3.16 -14.72 -15.93
CA ASP A 66 -4.17 -13.68 -15.70
C ASP A 66 -4.29 -12.69 -16.86
N LEU A 67 -3.57 -12.88 -17.97
CA LEU A 67 -3.59 -11.95 -19.12
C LEU A 67 -4.97 -11.79 -19.78
N PHE A 68 -5.92 -12.68 -19.51
CA PHE A 68 -7.31 -12.53 -19.97
C PHE A 68 -8.07 -11.39 -19.26
N ARG A 69 -7.53 -10.86 -18.15
CA ARG A 69 -8.11 -9.81 -17.32
C ARG A 69 -7.10 -8.76 -16.85
N VAL A 70 -5.88 -8.80 -17.39
CA VAL A 70 -4.80 -7.84 -17.11
C VAL A 70 -4.11 -7.46 -18.40
N ASP A 71 -4.25 -6.20 -18.80
CA ASP A 71 -3.50 -5.63 -19.91
C ASP A 71 -2.20 -5.03 -19.39
N ILE A 72 -1.06 -5.45 -19.94
CA ILE A 72 0.26 -4.97 -19.51
C ILE A 72 0.97 -4.32 -20.68
N ALA A 73 1.30 -3.04 -20.53
CA ALA A 73 2.00 -2.22 -21.50
C ALA A 73 3.16 -1.43 -20.88
N HIS A 74 3.96 -0.81 -21.73
CA HIS A 74 4.96 0.17 -21.33
C HIS A 74 4.70 1.50 -22.03
N ASP A 75 5.09 2.59 -21.39
CA ASP A 75 4.94 3.95 -21.94
C ASP A 75 3.50 4.25 -22.40
N ALA A 76 2.52 3.71 -21.67
CA ALA A 76 1.11 3.71 -22.05
C ALA A 76 0.23 4.36 -20.97
N ASN A 77 0.80 5.29 -20.19
CA ASN A 77 0.12 5.89 -19.04
C ASN A 77 -1.21 6.54 -19.45
N LEU A 78 -1.20 7.35 -20.51
CA LEU A 78 -2.38 8.04 -21.00
C LEU A 78 -3.48 7.06 -21.46
N LEU A 79 -3.10 6.01 -22.18
CA LEU A 79 -4.03 4.97 -22.63
C LEU A 79 -4.66 4.26 -21.43
N ALA A 80 -3.84 3.85 -20.46
CA ALA A 80 -4.29 3.16 -19.26
C ALA A 80 -5.27 4.02 -18.45
N ILE A 81 -4.97 5.32 -18.26
CA ILE A 81 -5.84 6.25 -17.53
C ILE A 81 -7.18 6.44 -18.26
N ARG A 82 -7.16 6.61 -19.60
CA ARG A 82 -8.39 6.80 -20.39
C ARG A 82 -9.34 5.61 -20.30
N GLN A 83 -8.78 4.40 -20.28
CA GLN A 83 -9.55 3.15 -20.29
C GLN A 83 -10.01 2.68 -18.91
N ALA A 84 -9.47 3.25 -17.82
CA ALA A 84 -9.81 2.83 -16.46
C ALA A 84 -10.87 3.73 -15.81
N ASP A 85 -11.64 3.17 -14.88
CA ASP A 85 -12.53 3.94 -14.00
C ASP A 85 -11.77 4.52 -12.81
N ILE A 86 -10.76 3.78 -12.32
CA ILE A 86 -9.93 4.13 -11.16
C ILE A 86 -8.47 4.11 -11.56
N VAL A 87 -7.68 5.04 -11.04
CA VAL A 87 -6.23 5.11 -11.28
C VAL A 87 -5.47 4.92 -9.98
N LEU A 88 -4.56 3.94 -9.93
CA LEU A 88 -3.59 3.74 -8.86
C LEU A 88 -2.22 4.31 -9.28
N LEU A 89 -1.77 5.38 -8.62
CA LEU A 89 -0.42 5.92 -8.78
C LEU A 89 0.55 5.11 -7.91
N ALA A 90 1.25 4.18 -8.56
CA ALA A 90 2.21 3.26 -7.95
C ALA A 90 3.64 3.43 -8.48
N CYS A 91 3.94 4.63 -9.01
CA CYS A 91 5.27 5.03 -9.44
C CYS A 91 6.09 5.58 -8.26
N LYS A 92 7.38 5.81 -8.47
CA LYS A 92 8.22 6.46 -7.45
C LYS A 92 7.88 7.95 -7.38
N PRO A 93 7.84 8.59 -6.19
CA PRO A 93 7.46 10.01 -6.06
C PRO A 93 8.22 10.95 -6.99
N PHE A 94 9.54 10.76 -7.16
CA PHE A 94 10.34 11.62 -8.06
C PHE A 94 10.01 11.49 -9.55
N LEU A 95 9.26 10.47 -9.97
CA LEU A 95 8.77 10.31 -11.34
C LEU A 95 7.40 10.97 -11.54
N ALA A 96 6.70 11.32 -10.47
CA ALA A 96 5.32 11.80 -10.53
C ALA A 96 5.19 13.01 -11.45
N LYS A 97 6.03 14.04 -11.26
CA LYS A 97 5.99 15.25 -12.08
C LYS A 97 6.08 14.94 -13.59
N GLY A 98 7.06 14.15 -14.01
CA GLY A 98 7.23 13.82 -15.43
C GLY A 98 6.13 12.94 -16.03
N ILE A 99 5.40 12.18 -15.21
CA ILE A 99 4.26 11.37 -15.65
C ILE A 99 2.99 12.20 -15.70
N LEU A 100 2.72 12.96 -14.64
CA LEU A 100 1.46 13.68 -14.43
C LEU A 100 1.38 14.96 -15.29
N SER A 101 2.52 15.58 -15.61
CA SER A 101 2.57 16.76 -16.48
C SER A 101 2.58 16.42 -17.97
N ALA A 102 2.41 15.14 -18.36
CA ALA A 102 2.40 14.76 -19.76
C ALA A 102 1.06 15.15 -20.41
N HIS A 103 1.12 15.52 -21.70
CA HIS A 103 -0.02 16.00 -22.47
C HIS A 103 -1.24 15.06 -22.38
N GLY A 104 -2.41 15.63 -22.09
CA GLY A 104 -3.68 14.92 -21.98
C GLY A 104 -3.89 14.05 -20.73
N ILE A 105 -2.92 13.96 -19.82
CA ILE A 105 -3.07 13.21 -18.56
C ILE A 105 -4.09 13.87 -17.63
N ALA A 106 -4.03 15.20 -17.48
CA ALA A 106 -4.97 15.95 -16.65
C ALA A 106 -6.42 15.75 -17.11
N ASP A 107 -6.67 15.85 -18.42
CA ASP A 107 -8.00 15.62 -19.00
C ASP A 107 -8.46 14.16 -18.83
N ALA A 108 -7.54 13.21 -19.01
CA ALA A 108 -7.84 11.81 -18.84
C ALA A 108 -8.17 11.45 -17.38
N MET A 109 -7.61 12.16 -16.39
CA MET A 109 -7.91 11.93 -14.97
C MET A 109 -9.17 12.64 -14.48
N ALA A 110 -9.68 13.64 -15.21
CA ALA A 110 -10.84 14.43 -14.81
C ALA A 110 -12.05 13.54 -14.44
N GLY A 111 -12.63 13.80 -13.26
CA GLY A 111 -13.77 13.05 -12.72
C GLY A 111 -13.49 11.62 -12.27
N LYS A 112 -12.23 11.14 -12.28
CA LYS A 112 -11.85 9.80 -11.80
C LYS A 112 -11.42 9.81 -10.34
N LEU A 113 -11.54 8.65 -9.70
CA LEU A 113 -10.88 8.35 -8.44
C LEU A 113 -9.41 7.99 -8.72
N VAL A 114 -8.51 8.74 -8.10
CA VAL A 114 -7.07 8.54 -8.13
C VAL A 114 -6.59 8.13 -6.75
N ILE A 115 -6.16 6.88 -6.62
CA ILE A 115 -5.55 6.34 -5.41
C ILE A 115 -4.03 6.50 -5.54
N SER A 116 -3.40 7.24 -4.63
CA SER A 116 -1.95 7.40 -4.59
C SER A 116 -1.33 6.56 -3.48
N ILE A 117 -0.36 5.72 -3.83
CA ILE A 117 0.49 4.99 -2.87
C ILE A 117 1.91 5.56 -2.79
N MET A 118 2.10 6.79 -3.31
CA MET A 118 3.39 7.46 -3.32
C MET A 118 3.69 8.03 -1.92
N ALA A 119 4.73 7.50 -1.28
CA ALA A 119 5.17 7.98 0.02
C ALA A 119 5.62 9.46 -0.06
N GLY A 120 5.18 10.28 0.91
CA GLY A 120 5.58 11.68 1.05
C GLY A 120 4.99 12.66 0.03
N MET A 121 4.00 12.25 -0.80
CA MET A 121 3.27 13.16 -1.67
C MET A 121 1.86 13.41 -1.14
N THR A 122 1.52 14.69 -0.94
CA THR A 122 0.16 15.13 -0.56
C THR A 122 -0.77 15.14 -1.78
N PRO A 123 -2.10 15.19 -1.59
CA PRO A 123 -3.02 15.39 -2.71
C PRO A 123 -2.73 16.70 -3.47
N GLY A 124 -2.36 17.75 -2.74
CA GLY A 124 -1.95 19.05 -3.32
C GLY A 124 -0.72 18.94 -4.23
N ASP A 125 0.31 18.18 -3.82
CA ASP A 125 1.50 17.94 -4.66
C ASP A 125 1.15 17.22 -5.97
N ILE A 126 0.22 16.25 -5.90
CA ILE A 126 -0.24 15.47 -7.05
C ILE A 126 -1.03 16.37 -8.01
N LEU A 127 -1.96 17.19 -7.48
CA LEU A 127 -2.70 18.18 -8.27
C LEU A 127 -1.75 19.19 -8.92
N GLY A 128 -0.77 19.69 -8.16
CA GLY A 128 0.24 20.61 -8.69
C GLY A 128 1.10 20.00 -9.80
N CYS A 129 1.30 18.69 -9.82
CA CYS A 129 1.98 17.99 -10.91
C CYS A 129 1.11 17.84 -12.18
N LEU A 130 -0.22 17.78 -12.05
CA LEU A 130 -1.15 17.71 -13.19
C LEU A 130 -1.23 19.04 -13.94
N GLY A 131 -1.00 20.17 -13.25
CA GLY A 131 -1.12 21.52 -13.80
C GLY A 131 -2.55 21.88 -14.21
N ASP A 132 -2.71 22.98 -14.94
CA ASP A 132 -4.02 23.44 -15.42
C ASP A 132 -4.52 22.67 -16.66
N GLY A 133 -3.74 21.72 -17.19
CA GLY A 133 -4.02 20.97 -18.42
C GLY A 133 -3.99 21.77 -19.71
N ASP A 134 -4.25 21.11 -20.84
CA ASP A 134 -4.12 21.68 -22.19
C ASP A 134 -5.48 22.11 -22.81
N GLY A 135 -6.58 22.04 -22.05
CA GLY A 135 -7.94 22.32 -22.51
C GLY A 135 -8.57 23.55 -21.87
N ASP A 136 -9.57 24.13 -22.54
CA ASP A 136 -10.35 25.28 -22.05
C ASP A 136 -10.94 24.95 -20.66
N THR A 137 -10.69 25.82 -19.69
CA THR A 137 -11.06 25.67 -18.27
C THR A 137 -12.57 25.55 -18.04
N GLU A 138 -13.38 25.93 -19.03
CA GLU A 138 -14.85 25.91 -19.00
C GLU A 138 -15.43 24.47 -19.01
N ASP A 139 -14.77 23.49 -19.65
CA ASP A 139 -15.28 22.09 -19.73
C ASP A 139 -15.00 21.25 -18.46
N ARG A 140 -14.30 21.82 -17.48
CA ARG A 140 -13.91 21.16 -16.23
C ARG A 140 -14.79 21.53 -15.03
N GLU A 141 -15.67 22.51 -15.17
CA GLU A 141 -16.68 22.80 -14.16
C GLU A 141 -17.53 21.54 -13.91
N GLY A 142 -17.29 20.88 -12.77
CA GLY A 142 -17.99 19.67 -12.33
C GLY A 142 -17.23 18.34 -12.45
N LYS A 143 -16.03 18.28 -13.05
CA LYS A 143 -15.23 17.03 -13.19
C LYS A 143 -13.92 17.06 -12.40
N LYS A 144 -13.98 17.40 -11.11
CA LYS A 144 -12.82 17.47 -10.22
C LYS A 144 -12.20 16.07 -10.04
N VAL A 145 -10.87 15.97 -10.16
CA VAL A 145 -10.11 14.75 -9.85
C VAL A 145 -10.19 14.50 -8.33
N ARG A 146 -10.57 13.29 -7.93
CA ARG A 146 -10.66 12.90 -6.51
C ARG A 146 -9.43 12.10 -6.14
N ILE A 147 -8.58 12.61 -5.25
CA ILE A 147 -7.34 11.95 -4.87
C ILE A 147 -7.45 11.40 -3.45
N VAL A 148 -7.15 10.12 -3.30
CA VAL A 148 -7.06 9.43 -2.01
C VAL A 148 -5.64 8.94 -1.82
N ARG A 149 -5.02 9.28 -0.69
CA ARG A 149 -3.74 8.65 -0.30
C ARG A 149 -4.03 7.33 0.40
N ALA A 150 -3.30 6.29 0.01
CA ALA A 150 -3.33 5.00 0.67
C ALA A 150 -1.89 4.49 0.83
N MET A 151 -1.53 3.94 1.98
CA MET A 151 -0.25 3.30 2.18
C MET A 151 -0.44 1.85 2.62
N PRO A 152 -0.44 0.91 1.66
CA PRO A 152 -0.38 -0.52 1.94
C PRO A 152 1.05 -0.93 2.33
N ASN A 153 1.26 -2.23 2.54
CA ASN A 153 2.61 -2.78 2.67
C ASN A 153 2.79 -4.04 1.82
N VAL A 154 4.04 -4.50 1.71
CA VAL A 154 4.45 -5.59 0.81
C VAL A 154 3.78 -6.94 1.11
N ALA A 155 3.11 -7.10 2.26
CA ALA A 155 2.31 -8.28 2.56
C ALA A 155 0.96 -8.32 1.81
N ALA A 156 0.64 -7.30 1.01
CA ALA A 156 -0.53 -7.28 0.12
C ALA A 156 -0.62 -8.50 -0.80
N ARG A 157 0.51 -8.97 -1.33
CA ARG A 157 0.56 -10.19 -2.17
C ARG A 157 0.11 -11.46 -1.45
N LEU A 158 0.11 -11.44 -0.12
CA LEU A 158 -0.29 -12.54 0.76
C LEU A 158 -1.68 -12.33 1.36
N GLY A 159 -2.39 -11.24 1.01
CA GLY A 159 -3.64 -10.87 1.66
C GLY A 159 -3.48 -10.45 3.13
N LYS A 160 -2.25 -10.19 3.58
CA LYS A 160 -1.92 -9.86 4.98
C LYS A 160 -1.45 -8.40 5.13
N SER A 161 -1.80 -7.52 4.18
CA SER A 161 -1.45 -6.09 4.30
C SER A 161 -2.18 -5.44 5.47
N MET A 162 -1.56 -4.41 6.02
CA MET A 162 -2.31 -3.31 6.63
C MET A 162 -2.25 -2.16 5.63
N THR A 163 -3.32 -1.39 5.49
CA THR A 163 -3.35 -0.21 4.64
C THR A 163 -3.92 0.96 5.43
N VAL A 164 -3.14 2.04 5.56
CA VAL A 164 -3.70 3.31 6.04
C VAL A 164 -4.25 4.09 4.87
N VAL A 165 -5.41 4.70 5.04
CA VAL A 165 -6.06 5.55 4.03
C VAL A 165 -6.27 6.92 4.64
N GLU A 166 -5.86 7.96 3.92
CA GLU A 166 -6.12 9.33 4.33
C GLU A 166 -7.59 9.65 4.08
N VAL A 167 -8.28 10.10 5.13
CA VAL A 167 -9.60 10.71 4.99
C VAL A 167 -9.38 12.18 4.72
N PRO A 168 -9.77 12.70 3.56
CA PRO A 168 -9.79 14.14 3.32
C PRO A 168 -10.71 14.80 4.35
N GLU A 169 -10.30 15.94 4.91
CA GLU A 169 -11.19 16.73 5.76
C GLU A 169 -12.39 17.21 4.93
N ALA A 170 -13.60 17.07 5.48
CA ALA A 170 -14.75 17.71 4.86
C ALA A 170 -14.61 19.22 5.03
N ASP A 171 -14.42 19.95 3.93
CA ASP A 171 -14.53 21.41 3.92
C ASP A 171 -15.87 21.83 4.56
N GLY A 172 -15.93 23.02 5.17
CA GLY A 172 -17.11 23.52 5.93
C GLY A 172 -18.46 23.51 5.19
N ASP A 173 -18.45 23.31 3.87
CA ASP A 173 -19.62 23.14 2.99
C ASP A 173 -19.97 21.66 2.68
N GLY A 174 -19.34 20.70 3.37
CA GLY A 174 -19.54 19.26 3.15
C GLY A 174 -18.87 18.69 1.89
N ASN A 175 -18.01 19.49 1.23
CA ASN A 175 -17.55 19.25 -0.15
C ASN A 175 -16.07 18.81 -0.27
N GLY A 176 -15.36 18.67 0.86
CA GLY A 176 -13.94 18.26 0.91
C GLY A 176 -13.71 16.75 1.08
N GLY A 177 -14.76 15.98 1.35
CA GLY A 177 -14.66 14.54 1.63
C GLY A 177 -14.59 13.65 0.37
N ILE A 178 -14.13 12.41 0.55
CA ILE A 178 -14.40 11.33 -0.40
C ILE A 178 -15.85 10.85 -0.20
N GLY A 179 -16.59 10.66 -1.29
CA GLY A 179 -17.96 10.16 -1.23
C GLY A 179 -18.02 8.71 -0.77
N GLU A 180 -19.20 8.28 -0.36
CA GLU A 180 -19.43 6.90 0.11
C GLU A 180 -19.00 5.86 -0.93
N GLU A 181 -19.26 6.12 -2.22
CA GLU A 181 -18.84 5.24 -3.32
C GLU A 181 -17.30 5.11 -3.42
N GLU A 182 -16.56 6.21 -3.25
CA GLU A 182 -15.09 6.16 -3.24
C GLU A 182 -14.56 5.39 -2.03
N VAL A 183 -15.11 5.64 -0.84
CA VAL A 183 -14.74 4.91 0.38
C VAL A 183 -14.95 3.42 0.15
N GLU A 184 -16.12 3.04 -0.34
CA GLU A 184 -16.48 1.67 -0.66
C GLU A 184 -15.56 1.00 -1.68
N VAL A 185 -15.05 1.75 -2.66
CA VAL A 185 -14.08 1.26 -3.64
C VAL A 185 -12.72 1.07 -2.98
N VAL A 186 -12.24 2.05 -2.22
CA VAL A 186 -10.93 2.00 -1.55
C VAL A 186 -10.89 0.89 -0.51
N GLU A 187 -11.95 0.75 0.30
CA GLU A 187 -12.12 -0.36 1.24
C GLU A 187 -12.11 -1.70 0.52
N TRP A 188 -12.77 -1.82 -0.63
CA TRP A 188 -12.74 -3.06 -1.39
C TRP A 188 -11.33 -3.36 -1.92
N VAL A 189 -10.66 -2.39 -2.56
CA VAL A 189 -9.32 -2.57 -3.13
C VAL A 189 -8.33 -3.07 -2.09
N PHE A 190 -8.33 -2.46 -0.90
CA PHE A 190 -7.33 -2.77 0.12
C PHE A 190 -7.79 -3.82 1.14
N GLY A 191 -9.10 -3.98 1.35
CA GLY A 191 -9.68 -4.97 2.26
C GLY A 191 -9.59 -6.40 1.73
N VAL A 192 -9.59 -6.60 0.40
CA VAL A 192 -9.37 -7.96 -0.15
C VAL A 192 -7.89 -8.40 -0.10
N ILE A 193 -6.97 -7.45 0.13
CA ILE A 193 -5.52 -7.73 0.26
C ILE A 193 -5.00 -7.52 1.68
N GLY A 194 -5.88 -7.32 2.66
CA GLY A 194 -5.48 -7.03 4.03
C GLY A 194 -6.56 -6.36 4.87
N LYS A 195 -6.14 -5.48 5.78
CA LYS A 195 -7.03 -4.64 6.61
C LYS A 195 -6.81 -3.17 6.28
N VAL A 196 -7.88 -2.38 6.41
CA VAL A 196 -7.86 -0.94 6.14
C VAL A 196 -8.06 -0.15 7.43
N LYS A 197 -7.34 0.96 7.57
CA LYS A 197 -7.56 1.94 8.62
C LYS A 197 -7.55 3.35 8.05
N PHE A 198 -8.65 4.05 8.28
CA PHE A 198 -8.78 5.46 7.96
C PHE A 198 -8.10 6.32 9.02
N LEU A 199 -7.31 7.28 8.57
CA LEU A 199 -6.58 8.24 9.39
C LEU A 199 -6.81 9.66 8.87
N THR A 200 -6.74 10.64 9.77
CA THR A 200 -6.72 12.06 9.39
C THR A 200 -5.40 12.41 8.69
N PRO A 201 -5.33 13.51 7.92
CA PRO A 201 -4.11 13.92 7.22
C PRO A 201 -2.89 14.06 8.15
N GLU A 202 -3.08 14.56 9.37
CA GLU A 202 -2.00 14.77 10.35
C GLU A 202 -1.35 13.44 10.79
N LEU A 203 -2.15 12.37 10.82
CA LEU A 203 -1.76 11.03 11.24
C LEU A 203 -1.31 10.14 10.08
N PHE A 204 -1.54 10.54 8.83
CA PHE A 204 -1.26 9.67 7.69
C PHE A 204 0.23 9.30 7.55
N ASP A 205 1.14 10.25 7.77
CA ASP A 205 2.58 9.98 7.61
C ASP A 205 3.13 9.06 8.72
N VAL A 206 2.65 9.20 9.96
CA VAL A 206 3.01 8.26 11.04
C VAL A 206 2.38 6.88 10.78
N GLY A 207 1.16 6.83 10.23
CA GLY A 207 0.53 5.61 9.76
C GLY A 207 1.35 4.94 8.64
N THR A 208 1.86 5.72 7.70
CA THR A 208 2.75 5.27 6.61
C THR A 208 4.03 4.66 7.17
N MET A 209 4.67 5.32 8.14
CA MET A 209 5.85 4.78 8.82
C MET A 209 5.52 3.47 9.55
N LEU A 210 4.40 3.43 10.27
CA LEU A 210 3.95 2.26 11.03
C LEU A 210 3.56 1.06 10.14
N VAL A 211 2.97 1.28 8.98
CA VAL A 211 2.46 0.20 8.13
C VAL A 211 3.46 -0.23 7.07
N GLY A 212 4.09 0.74 6.39
CA GLY A 212 5.00 0.48 5.29
C GLY A 212 6.42 0.21 5.77
N ALA A 213 7.02 1.20 6.43
CA ALA A 213 8.45 1.17 6.75
C ALA A 213 8.80 0.30 7.97
N SER A 214 7.86 0.11 8.91
CA SER A 214 8.10 -0.69 10.13
C SER A 214 8.52 -2.13 9.83
N ILE A 215 8.06 -2.74 8.75
CA ILE A 215 8.49 -4.09 8.34
C ILE A 215 10.01 -4.11 8.16
N GLY A 216 10.57 -3.09 7.49
CA GLY A 216 12.01 -2.94 7.31
C GLY A 216 12.75 -2.65 8.60
N VAL A 217 12.18 -1.83 9.49
CA VAL A 217 12.78 -1.58 10.81
C VAL A 217 12.81 -2.86 11.67
N MET A 218 11.78 -3.70 11.56
CA MET A 218 11.65 -4.95 12.30
C MET A 218 12.51 -6.08 11.73
N THR A 219 13.09 -5.96 10.53
CA THR A 219 14.05 -6.98 10.06
C THR A 219 15.34 -6.97 10.88
N VAL A 220 15.78 -5.81 11.38
CA VAL A 220 17.00 -5.66 12.18
C VAL A 220 16.99 -6.52 13.46
N PRO A 221 15.98 -6.42 14.36
CA PRO A 221 15.93 -7.27 15.54
C PRO A 221 15.71 -8.73 15.18
N VAL A 222 14.97 -9.04 14.10
CA VAL A 222 14.78 -10.42 13.65
C VAL A 222 16.11 -11.03 13.22
N GLU A 223 16.90 -10.35 12.39
CA GLU A 223 18.23 -10.82 12.01
C GLU A 223 19.14 -11.02 13.23
N GLY A 224 19.12 -10.10 14.18
CA GLY A 224 19.89 -10.23 15.43
C GLY A 224 19.49 -11.46 16.25
N VAL A 225 18.19 -11.78 16.34
CA VAL A 225 17.71 -13.02 16.98
C VAL A 225 18.22 -14.25 16.22
N LEU A 226 18.13 -14.23 14.88
CA LEU A 226 18.61 -15.34 14.07
C LEU A 226 20.13 -15.55 14.21
N ASP A 227 20.92 -14.47 14.29
CA ASP A 227 22.36 -14.54 14.52
C ASP A 227 22.68 -15.16 15.88
N GLY A 228 21.98 -14.73 16.93
CA GLY A 228 22.12 -15.33 18.26
C GLY A 228 21.80 -16.83 18.28
N CYS A 229 20.72 -17.24 17.62
CA CYS A 229 20.37 -18.66 17.47
C CYS A 229 21.43 -19.47 16.72
N VAL A 230 22.07 -18.89 15.70
CA VAL A 230 23.16 -19.53 14.96
C VAL A 230 24.40 -19.72 15.83
N VAL A 231 24.73 -18.73 16.68
CA VAL A 231 25.81 -18.85 17.67
C VAL A 231 25.55 -20.01 18.63
N GLU A 232 24.30 -20.20 19.06
CA GLU A 232 23.89 -21.30 19.93
C GLU A 232 23.69 -22.65 19.20
N GLY A 233 23.95 -22.70 17.88
CA GLY A 233 24.03 -23.94 17.10
C GLY A 233 22.82 -24.28 16.24
N LEU A 234 21.79 -23.42 16.15
CA LEU A 234 20.68 -23.63 15.21
C LEU A 234 21.10 -23.30 13.78
N ARG A 235 20.61 -24.08 12.80
CA ARG A 235 20.80 -23.69 11.39
C ARG A 235 19.93 -22.48 11.08
N ARG A 236 20.46 -21.56 10.26
CA ARG A 236 19.78 -20.32 9.87
C ARG A 236 18.35 -20.55 9.36
N GLY A 237 18.16 -21.53 8.48
CA GLY A 237 16.86 -21.84 7.89
C GLY A 237 15.82 -22.26 8.94
N GLU A 238 16.21 -23.15 9.86
CA GLU A 238 15.34 -23.62 10.95
C GLU A 238 14.99 -22.46 11.91
N ALA A 239 15.97 -21.61 12.25
CA ALA A 239 15.76 -20.44 13.07
C ALA A 239 14.76 -19.45 12.42
N LEU A 240 14.86 -19.24 11.10
CA LEU A 240 13.96 -18.36 10.36
C LEU A 240 12.52 -18.89 10.36
N GLU A 241 12.34 -20.19 10.12
CA GLU A 241 11.03 -20.84 10.17
C GLU A 241 10.37 -20.70 11.55
N MET A 242 11.10 -21.03 12.62
CA MET A 242 10.62 -20.92 13.99
C MET A 242 10.30 -19.47 14.37
N MET A 243 11.14 -18.51 13.95
CA MET A 243 10.92 -17.10 14.23
C MET A 243 9.70 -16.55 13.48
N ALA A 244 9.49 -16.95 12.23
CA ALA A 244 8.32 -16.55 11.46
C ALA A 244 7.01 -17.00 12.14
N GLN A 245 6.94 -18.26 12.59
CA GLN A 245 5.78 -18.78 13.33
C GLN A 245 5.58 -18.06 14.68
N THR A 246 6.69 -17.75 15.38
CA THR A 246 6.66 -17.01 16.65
C THR A 246 6.08 -15.60 16.46
N LEU A 247 6.47 -14.89 15.40
CA LEU A 247 5.94 -13.57 15.07
C LEU A 247 4.46 -13.62 14.70
N GLU A 248 4.00 -14.66 13.99
CA GLU A 248 2.58 -14.85 13.68
C GLU A 248 1.76 -15.06 14.95
N GLY A 249 2.24 -15.88 15.90
CA GLY A 249 1.62 -16.07 17.21
C GLY A 249 1.57 -14.79 18.04
N MET A 250 2.68 -14.03 18.09
CA MET A 250 2.72 -12.73 18.77
C MET A 250 1.70 -11.76 18.16
N ALA A 251 1.61 -11.69 16.83
CA ALA A 251 0.63 -10.85 16.15
C ALA A 251 -0.82 -11.28 16.41
N ALA A 252 -1.09 -12.58 16.59
CA ALA A 252 -2.40 -13.07 16.99
C ALA A 252 -2.78 -12.61 18.40
N LEU A 253 -1.90 -12.78 19.39
CA LEU A 253 -2.12 -12.36 20.78
C LEU A 253 -2.35 -10.85 20.92
N LEU A 254 -1.59 -10.03 20.17
CA LEU A 254 -1.81 -8.58 20.16
C LEU A 254 -3.18 -8.20 19.59
N ARG A 255 -3.69 -8.95 18.60
CA ARG A 255 -5.02 -8.73 18.03
C ARG A 255 -6.17 -9.13 18.96
N GLU A 256 -5.93 -10.05 19.88
CA GLU A 256 -6.86 -10.38 20.98
C GLU A 256 -6.90 -9.28 22.06
N GLY A 257 -6.05 -8.25 21.96
CA GLY A 257 -6.00 -7.13 22.89
C GLY A 257 -5.05 -7.36 24.07
N VAL A 258 -4.21 -8.40 24.04
CA VAL A 258 -3.20 -8.62 25.09
C VAL A 258 -2.17 -7.51 25.03
N HIS A 259 -2.09 -6.72 26.10
CA HIS A 259 -1.13 -5.61 26.18
C HIS A 259 0.32 -6.14 26.20
N PRO A 260 1.28 -5.55 25.44
CA PRO A 260 2.66 -6.08 25.36
C PRO A 260 3.38 -6.22 26.71
N ALA A 261 3.08 -5.35 27.68
CA ALA A 261 3.65 -5.48 29.03
C ALA A 261 3.12 -6.70 29.77
N VAL A 262 1.82 -6.99 29.65
CA VAL A 262 1.17 -8.15 30.25
C VAL A 262 1.68 -9.43 29.60
N LEU A 263 1.75 -9.46 28.26
CA LEU A 263 2.30 -10.62 27.54
C LEU A 263 3.73 -10.93 27.98
N ARG A 264 4.58 -9.91 28.10
CA ARG A 264 5.98 -10.10 28.50
C ARG A 264 6.10 -10.57 29.95
N GLU A 265 5.24 -10.08 30.86
CA GLU A 265 5.18 -10.54 32.24
C GLU A 265 4.71 -12.01 32.34
N SER A 266 3.65 -12.38 31.62
CA SER A 266 3.06 -13.73 31.69
C SER A 266 4.00 -14.85 31.23
N ILE A 267 5.03 -14.53 30.44
CA ILE A 267 6.04 -15.50 29.95
C ILE A 267 7.42 -15.34 30.62
N SER A 268 7.51 -14.52 31.67
CA SER A 268 8.75 -14.22 32.40
C SER A 268 8.75 -14.85 33.79
N SER A 269 9.14 -16.12 33.88
CA SER A 269 9.26 -16.83 35.16
C SER A 269 10.42 -16.29 36.01
N PRO A 270 10.36 -16.37 37.36
CA PRO A 270 11.47 -16.03 38.24
C PRO A 270 12.74 -16.80 37.85
N ARG A 271 13.86 -16.07 37.65
CA ARG A 271 15.15 -16.61 37.18
C ARG A 271 15.11 -17.29 35.79
N GLY A 272 14.03 -17.15 35.03
CA GLY A 272 13.88 -17.76 33.70
C GLY A 272 14.71 -17.09 32.61
N CYS A 273 14.88 -17.78 31.47
CA CYS A 273 15.63 -17.26 30.33
C CYS A 273 14.99 -15.99 29.73
N THR A 274 13.65 -15.91 29.68
CA THR A 274 12.94 -14.75 29.13
C THR A 274 13.30 -13.46 29.85
N ILE A 275 13.26 -13.44 31.18
CA ILE A 275 13.56 -12.21 31.94
C ILE A 275 15.03 -11.81 31.81
N GLN A 276 15.95 -12.79 31.71
CA GLN A 276 17.37 -12.50 31.45
C GLN A 276 17.57 -11.85 30.07
N GLY A 277 16.91 -12.39 29.03
CA GLY A 277 16.93 -11.82 27.68
C GLY A 277 16.35 -10.40 27.64
N VAL A 278 15.20 -10.18 28.28
CA VAL A 278 14.58 -8.85 28.39
C VAL A 278 15.54 -7.86 29.06
N MET A 279 16.17 -8.23 30.18
CA MET A 279 17.11 -7.34 30.88
C MET A 279 18.31 -6.93 30.00
N THR A 280 18.81 -7.81 29.14
CA THR A 280 19.87 -7.48 28.17
C THR A 280 19.41 -6.42 27.17
N VAL A 281 18.21 -6.59 26.61
CA VAL A 281 17.61 -5.64 25.66
C VAL A 281 17.32 -4.29 26.31
N GLU A 282 16.82 -4.27 27.55
CA GLU A 282 16.54 -3.03 28.29
C GLU A 282 17.82 -2.26 28.62
N ARG A 283 18.90 -2.94 29.04
CA ARG A 283 20.20 -2.29 29.29
C ARG A 283 20.77 -1.59 28.06
N ALA A 284 20.47 -2.12 26.87
CA ALA A 284 20.87 -1.52 25.60
C ALA A 284 19.94 -0.37 25.14
N GLY A 285 18.88 -0.05 25.89
CA GLY A 285 17.97 1.05 25.57
C GLY A 285 17.17 0.84 24.28
N VAL A 286 16.94 -0.42 23.89
CA VAL A 286 16.41 -0.77 22.57
C VAL A 286 15.04 -0.16 22.29
N ARG A 287 14.16 -0.06 23.30
CA ARG A 287 12.84 0.59 23.15
C ARG A 287 12.94 2.03 22.66
N ALA A 288 13.87 2.80 23.23
CA ALA A 288 14.09 4.19 22.82
C ALA A 288 14.57 4.26 21.37
N LYS A 289 15.44 3.33 20.94
CA LYS A 289 15.93 3.29 19.56
C LYS A 289 14.84 2.99 18.53
N PHE A 290 13.90 2.09 18.83
CA PHE A 290 12.74 1.87 17.96
C PHE A 290 11.82 3.09 17.94
N ALA A 291 11.58 3.74 19.09
CA ALA A 291 10.79 4.97 19.13
C ALA A 291 11.43 6.09 18.28
N ASP A 292 12.74 6.31 18.43
CA ASP A 292 13.51 7.26 17.63
C ASP A 292 13.41 6.95 16.14
N ALA A 293 13.52 5.68 15.74
CA ALA A 293 13.40 5.26 14.35
C ALA A 293 12.03 5.62 13.74
N MET A 294 10.94 5.45 14.51
CA MET A 294 9.59 5.83 14.07
C MET A 294 9.43 7.34 13.96
N ILE A 295 9.93 8.09 14.95
CA ILE A 295 9.85 9.55 14.99
C ILE A 295 10.65 10.16 13.84
N ASP A 296 11.91 9.77 13.67
CA ASP A 296 12.79 10.31 12.64
C ASP A 296 12.38 9.89 11.23
N GLY A 297 11.90 8.66 11.06
CA GLY A 297 11.33 8.21 9.79
C GLY A 297 10.09 9.02 9.40
N THR A 298 9.20 9.30 10.37
CA THR A 298 8.03 10.16 10.14
C THR A 298 8.44 11.60 9.80
N ARG A 299 9.46 12.16 10.48
CA ARG A 299 10.01 13.49 10.14
C ARG A 299 10.57 13.52 8.72
N HIS A 300 11.28 12.47 8.31
CA HIS A 300 11.81 12.35 6.95
C HIS A 300 10.71 12.34 5.88
N LEU A 301 9.61 11.62 6.12
CA LEU A 301 8.45 11.59 5.21
C LEU A 301 7.82 12.98 5.01
N ARG A 302 7.80 13.80 6.06
CA ARG A 302 7.29 15.18 6.03
C ARG A 302 8.24 16.18 5.33
N GLY A 303 9.37 15.71 4.80
CA GLY A 303 10.35 16.58 4.14
C GLY A 303 11.15 17.45 5.11
N ALA A 304 11.10 17.19 6.42
CA ALA A 304 11.98 17.85 7.38
C ALA A 304 13.42 17.37 7.14
N LYS A 305 14.19 18.15 6.38
CA LYS A 305 15.64 17.97 6.30
C LYS A 305 16.21 18.28 7.70
N ARG A 306 17.02 17.35 8.22
CA ARG A 306 17.83 17.60 9.43
C ARG A 306 18.74 18.81 9.22
#